data_AF-A0A519ZAU7-F1
#
_entry.id   AF-A0A519ZAU7-F1
#
_cell.length_a   1.000
_cell.length_b   1.000
_cell.length_c   1.000
_cell.angle_alpha   90.00
_cell.angle_beta   90.00
_cell.angle_gamma   90.00
#
_symmetry.space_group_name_H-M   'P 1'
#
loop_
_entity.id
_entity.type
_entity.pdbx_description
1 polymer ?
#
loop_
_entity_poly.entity_id
_entity_poly.type
_entity_poly.pdbx_seq_one_letter_code
_entity_poly.pdbx_strand_id
1 'polypeptide(L)'
;MKITSYLIGLCLSQIVIGSVQAQEWKPVAGKIATPWVEKLNPASPLPEYPRPHLVRSNNWKNLNGLWNYALTPKNAAEPKAYSGKILVPFAIESSLSGVGKTVGKDSLLWYKTSFTIPVDQSASEQLSSE
;
A
#
# COMPACT_ATOMS: atom_id res chain seq x y z
N MET A 1 26.61 -51.31 -36.30
CA MET A 1 25.22 -51.52 -36.76
C MET A 1 24.34 -51.67 -35.52
N LYS A 2 23.22 -50.92 -35.48
CA LYS A 2 22.03 -51.09 -34.62
C LYS A 2 22.19 -50.71 -33.12
N ILE A 3 21.34 -49.96 -32.42
CA ILE A 3 20.04 -49.27 -32.64
C ILE A 3 19.94 -48.15 -31.55
N THR A 4 19.25 -47.07 -31.89
CA THR A 4 18.78 -45.92 -31.08
C THR A 4 17.88 -46.28 -29.89
N SER A 5 17.79 -45.39 -28.87
CA SER A 5 16.53 -44.81 -28.30
C SER A 5 16.48 -44.69 -26.77
N TYR A 6 15.71 -43.66 -26.35
CA TYR A 6 15.23 -43.24 -25.02
C TYR A 6 16.06 -42.15 -24.32
N LEU A 7 15.70 -40.87 -24.45
CA LEU A 7 14.51 -40.12 -23.96
C LEU A 7 14.71 -39.59 -22.53
N ILE A 8 14.73 -38.25 -22.47
CA ILE A 8 14.21 -37.39 -21.39
C ILE A 8 15.06 -37.37 -20.11
N GLY A 9 16.15 -36.62 -20.18
CA GLY A 9 16.75 -35.98 -19.00
C GLY A 9 16.09 -34.62 -18.79
N LEU A 10 15.07 -34.61 -17.93
CA LEU A 10 14.33 -33.49 -17.36
C LEU A 10 15.19 -32.21 -17.20
N CYS A 11 15.12 -31.30 -18.17
CA CYS A 11 15.69 -29.96 -18.02
C CYS A 11 14.77 -29.19 -17.08
N LEU A 12 15.17 -29.06 -15.80
CA LEU A 12 14.45 -28.28 -14.80
C LEU A 12 14.24 -26.86 -15.33
N SER A 13 13.01 -26.56 -15.73
CA SER A 13 12.55 -25.19 -15.88
C SER A 13 12.55 -24.57 -14.48
N GLN A 14 13.59 -23.80 -14.17
CA GLN A 14 13.56 -22.90 -13.04
C GLN A 14 12.52 -21.82 -13.35
N ILE A 15 11.31 -22.02 -12.85
CA ILE A 15 10.32 -20.96 -12.76
C ILE A 15 10.92 -19.92 -11.82
N VAL A 16 11.46 -18.84 -12.38
CA VAL A 16 11.80 -17.64 -11.62
C VAL A 16 10.46 -17.04 -11.19
N ILE A 17 9.96 -17.48 -10.04
CA ILE A 17 8.90 -16.78 -9.34
C ILE A 17 9.53 -15.46 -8.93
N GLY A 18 9.26 -14.39 -9.69
CA GLY A 18 9.65 -13.04 -9.32
C GLY A 18 9.05 -12.76 -7.95
N SER A 19 9.89 -12.74 -6.92
CA SER A 19 9.45 -12.39 -5.58
C SER A 19 8.99 -10.95 -5.61
N VAL A 20 7.68 -10.75 -5.42
CA VAL A 20 7.11 -9.44 -5.11
C VAL A 20 7.66 -9.07 -3.75
N GLN A 21 8.82 -8.42 -3.73
CA GLN A 21 9.42 -7.92 -2.50
C GLN A 21 8.45 -6.85 -1.95
N ALA A 22 7.67 -7.23 -0.94
CA ALA A 22 6.88 -6.27 -0.19
C ALA A 22 7.85 -5.30 0.48
N GLN A 23 7.82 -4.03 0.08
CA GLN A 23 8.62 -3.01 0.73
C GLN A 23 8.23 -2.89 2.20
N GLU A 24 9.14 -3.25 3.10
CA GLU A 24 9.02 -2.96 4.52
C GLU A 24 9.22 -1.45 4.73
N TRP A 25 8.24 -0.80 5.35
CA TRP A 25 8.33 0.63 5.65
C TRP A 25 9.36 0.87 6.76
N LYS A 26 10.15 1.93 6.60
CA LYS A 26 11.06 2.44 7.64
C LYS A 26 11.23 3.96 7.49
N PRO A 27 11.40 4.71 8.58
CA PRO A 27 11.71 6.13 8.51
C PRO A 27 12.99 6.40 7.70
N VAL A 28 13.00 7.49 6.93
CA VAL A 28 14.18 7.91 6.16
C VAL A 28 15.19 8.57 7.08
N ALA A 29 16.42 8.03 7.11
CA ALA A 29 17.53 8.58 7.90
C ALA A 29 17.99 9.97 7.40
N GLY A 30 18.63 10.73 8.28
CA GLY A 30 19.17 12.07 7.95
C GLY A 30 18.13 13.19 7.85
N LYS A 31 16.89 12.94 8.28
CA LYS A 31 15.81 13.92 8.43
C LYS A 31 15.55 14.19 9.92
N ILE A 32 14.87 15.30 10.23
CA ILE A 32 14.47 15.62 11.61
C ILE A 32 13.66 14.44 12.18
N ALA A 33 14.15 13.90 13.28
CA ALA A 33 13.50 12.81 14.01
C ALA A 33 13.24 13.26 15.45
N THR A 34 12.12 12.81 16.01
CA THR A 34 11.76 13.02 17.40
C THR A 34 11.70 11.67 18.11
N PRO A 35 11.77 11.62 19.45
CA PRO A 35 11.65 10.35 20.20
C PRO A 35 10.34 9.60 19.96
N TRP A 36 9.30 10.27 19.43
CA TRP A 36 8.02 9.63 19.09
C TRP A 36 8.07 8.83 17.78
N VAL A 37 9.07 9.05 16.93
CA VAL A 37 9.25 8.31 15.66
C VAL A 37 9.41 6.82 15.90
N GLU A 38 10.19 6.44 16.91
CA GLU A 38 10.46 5.03 17.27
C GLU A 38 9.19 4.30 17.75
N LYS A 39 8.18 5.03 18.22
CA LYS A 39 6.93 4.49 18.75
C LYS A 39 5.82 4.44 17.70
N LEU A 40 6.08 4.90 16.47
CA LEU A 40 5.08 4.97 15.42
C LEU A 40 4.71 3.57 14.92
N ASN A 41 3.41 3.26 14.92
CA ASN A 41 2.89 2.05 14.30
C ASN A 41 2.41 2.36 12.87
N PRO A 42 3.02 1.80 11.81
CA PRO A 42 2.60 2.05 10.43
C PRO A 42 1.19 1.57 10.09
N ALA A 43 0.65 0.61 10.84
CA ALA A 43 -0.72 0.14 10.68
C ALA A 43 -1.75 1.10 11.30
N SER A 44 -1.33 1.96 12.23
CA SER A 44 -2.15 3.00 12.84
C SER A 44 -1.29 4.23 13.14
N PRO A 45 -0.83 4.95 12.10
CA PRO A 45 0.17 6.01 12.24
C PRO A 45 -0.38 7.25 12.95
N LEU A 46 -1.70 7.38 12.97
CA LEU A 46 -2.40 8.40 13.73
C LEU A 46 -3.68 7.75 14.30
N PRO A 47 -3.59 7.17 15.52
CA PRO A 47 -4.74 6.57 16.18
C PRO A 47 -5.83 7.61 16.39
N GLU A 48 -7.08 7.17 16.30
CA GLU A 48 -8.20 8.07 16.56
C GLU A 48 -8.25 8.47 18.03
N TYR A 49 -8.47 9.76 18.26
CA TYR A 49 -8.62 10.28 19.61
C TYR A 49 -10.01 9.90 20.15
N PRO A 50 -10.14 9.43 21.40
CA PRO A 50 -11.44 9.07 21.95
C PRO A 50 -12.35 10.30 22.01
N ARG A 51 -13.44 10.27 21.24
CA ARG A 51 -14.53 11.25 21.28
C ARG A 51 -15.85 10.55 21.61
N PRO A 52 -16.10 10.17 22.88
CA PRO A 52 -17.22 9.30 23.26
C PRO A 52 -18.60 9.77 22.77
N HIS A 53 -18.82 11.09 22.73
CA HIS A 53 -20.08 11.68 22.27
C HIS A 53 -20.21 11.80 20.74
N LEU A 54 -19.13 11.56 19.99
CA LEU A 54 -19.08 11.71 18.53
C LEU A 54 -18.68 10.40 17.82
N VAL A 55 -18.77 9.26 18.53
CA VAL A 55 -18.41 7.96 17.98
C VAL A 55 -19.37 7.61 16.85
N ARG A 56 -18.79 7.42 15.67
CA ARG A 56 -19.47 6.96 14.46
C ARG A 56 -19.29 5.45 14.38
N SER A 57 -20.12 4.72 15.13
CA SER A 57 -19.85 3.32 15.47
C SER A 57 -19.63 2.41 14.25
N ASN A 58 -20.43 2.56 13.18
CA ASN A 58 -20.52 1.56 12.11
C ASN A 58 -20.49 2.13 10.68
N ASN A 59 -20.29 3.43 10.48
CA ASN A 59 -20.40 4.08 9.16
C ASN A 59 -19.15 4.84 8.73
N TRP A 60 -18.02 4.61 9.38
CA TRP A 60 -16.76 5.26 9.05
C TRP A 60 -15.56 4.33 9.20
N LYS A 61 -14.54 4.51 8.36
CA LYS A 61 -13.30 3.72 8.36
C LYS A 61 -12.11 4.61 8.06
N ASN A 62 -11.08 4.54 8.91
CA ASN A 62 -9.81 5.18 8.65
C ASN A 62 -9.04 4.43 7.54
N LEU A 63 -8.46 5.17 6.58
CA LEU A 63 -7.66 4.64 5.49
C LEU A 63 -6.16 4.95 5.63
N ASN A 64 -5.73 5.51 6.77
CA ASN A 64 -4.32 5.72 7.08
C ASN A 64 -3.55 4.40 7.09
N GLY A 65 -2.30 4.45 6.69
CA GLY A 65 -1.45 3.27 6.53
C GLY A 65 -0.60 3.32 5.28
N LEU A 66 -0.13 2.15 4.82
CA LEU A 66 0.76 2.04 3.66
C LEU A 66 -0.02 2.01 2.34
N TRP A 67 0.20 3.02 1.52
CA TRP A 67 -0.37 3.15 0.17
C TRP A 67 0.70 2.90 -0.88
N ASN A 68 0.33 2.42 -2.06
CA ASN A 68 1.26 2.42 -3.19
C ASN A 68 1.43 3.86 -3.68
N TYR A 69 2.66 4.25 -4.03
CA TYR A 69 2.92 5.56 -4.64
C TYR A 69 3.70 5.46 -5.95
N ALA A 70 3.55 6.47 -6.81
CA ALA A 70 4.36 6.65 -8.00
C ALA A 70 4.59 8.14 -8.27
N LEU A 71 5.76 8.46 -8.83
CA LEU A 71 6.05 9.78 -9.37
C LEU A 71 6.08 9.69 -10.89
N THR A 72 5.27 10.50 -11.56
CA THR A 72 5.21 10.55 -13.03
C THR A 72 5.43 11.99 -13.50
N PRO A 73 5.84 12.22 -14.75
CA PRO A 73 5.80 13.56 -15.34
C PRO A 73 4.39 14.16 -15.28
N LYS A 74 4.28 15.49 -15.20
CA LYS A 74 3.00 16.20 -15.02
C LYS A 74 1.94 15.92 -16.09
N ASN A 75 2.36 15.59 -17.30
CA ASN A 75 1.47 15.33 -18.43
C ASN A 75 1.32 13.83 -18.74
N ALA A 76 1.79 12.95 -17.85
CA ALA A 76 1.66 11.51 -18.02
C ALA A 76 0.28 11.00 -17.57
N ALA A 77 -0.19 9.92 -18.18
CA ALA A 77 -1.37 9.19 -17.75
C ALA A 77 -1.12 8.43 -16.43
N GLU A 78 -2.18 7.78 -15.90
CA GLU A 78 -2.08 6.96 -14.69
C GLU A 78 -0.93 5.93 -14.81
N PRO A 79 -0.08 5.80 -13.78
CA PRO A 79 1.01 4.84 -13.77
C PRO A 79 0.49 3.40 -13.75
N LYS A 80 1.00 2.57 -14.67
CA LYS A 80 0.75 1.12 -14.67
C LYS A 80 1.52 0.40 -13.57
N ALA A 81 2.63 0.97 -13.12
CA ALA A 81 3.50 0.42 -12.09
C ALA A 81 3.76 1.46 -11.00
N TYR A 82 3.80 1.00 -9.75
CA TYR A 82 4.02 1.85 -8.58
C TYR A 82 5.44 1.65 -8.07
N SER A 83 6.06 2.76 -7.64
CA SER A 83 7.47 2.80 -7.23
C SER A 83 7.72 2.17 -5.86
N GLY A 84 6.68 2.06 -5.02
CA GLY A 84 6.80 1.50 -3.68
C GLY A 84 5.63 1.87 -2.78
N LYS A 85 5.86 1.82 -1.47
CA LYS A 85 4.92 2.17 -0.42
C LYS A 85 5.24 3.53 0.22
N ILE A 86 4.20 4.28 0.56
CA ILE A 86 4.25 5.53 1.32
C ILE A 86 3.32 5.44 2.52
N LEU A 87 3.75 5.93 3.68
CA LEU A 87 2.93 5.97 4.89
C LEU A 87 2.07 7.23 4.95
N VAL A 88 0.76 7.07 4.78
CA VAL A 88 -0.25 8.13 4.92
C VAL A 88 -0.60 8.28 6.41
N PRO A 89 -0.61 9.50 6.99
CA PRO A 89 -0.80 10.79 6.30
C PRO A 89 0.46 11.64 6.11
N PHE A 90 1.66 11.06 6.15
CA PHE A 90 2.89 11.84 6.10
C PHE A 90 3.23 12.32 4.68
N ALA A 91 3.74 13.55 4.57
CA ALA A 91 4.20 14.10 3.30
C ALA A 91 5.36 13.28 2.72
N ILE A 92 5.40 13.04 1.41
CA ILE A 92 6.41 12.22 0.72
C ILE A 92 7.86 12.58 1.06
N GLU A 93 8.16 13.85 1.28
CA GLU A 93 9.52 14.33 1.59
C GLU A 93 9.97 14.05 3.03
N SER A 94 9.02 13.76 3.92
CA SER A 94 9.28 13.56 5.34
C SER A 94 9.98 12.24 5.62
N SER A 95 10.61 12.15 6.80
CA SER A 95 11.19 10.89 7.29
C SER A 95 10.13 9.79 7.39
N LEU A 96 8.98 10.12 7.99
CA LEU A 96 7.94 9.16 8.35
C LEU A 96 7.15 8.63 7.17
N SER A 97 7.19 9.29 6.00
CA SER A 97 6.58 8.73 4.80
C SER A 97 7.26 7.44 4.33
N GLY A 98 8.52 7.23 4.72
CA GLY A 98 9.37 6.15 4.24
C GLY A 98 9.90 6.34 2.81
N VAL A 99 9.62 7.49 2.18
CA VAL A 99 10.02 7.79 0.79
C VAL A 99 11.13 8.83 0.72
N GLY A 100 10.97 9.99 1.38
CA GLY A 100 11.98 11.04 1.46
C GLY A 100 12.33 11.72 0.14
N LYS A 101 11.47 11.67 -0.89
CA LYS A 101 11.70 12.23 -2.22
C LYS A 101 10.92 13.53 -2.43
N THR A 102 11.53 14.48 -3.12
CA THR A 102 10.86 15.70 -3.60
C THR A 102 10.09 15.41 -4.89
N VAL A 103 8.88 15.96 -5.00
CA VAL A 103 8.03 15.83 -6.18
C VAL A 103 8.49 16.79 -7.29
N GLY A 104 8.78 18.04 -6.93
CA GLY A 104 9.11 19.09 -7.88
C GLY A 104 7.90 19.58 -8.68
N LYS A 105 8.09 20.66 -9.45
CA LYS A 105 7.01 21.33 -10.22
C LYS A 105 6.52 20.56 -11.45
N ASP A 106 7.36 19.66 -11.98
CA ASP A 106 7.15 18.99 -13.26
C ASP A 106 6.71 17.51 -13.09
N SER A 107 6.40 17.09 -11.85
CA SER A 107 5.94 15.74 -11.53
C SER A 107 4.58 15.72 -10.84
N LEU A 108 3.89 14.58 -10.92
CA LEU A 108 2.69 14.23 -10.17
C LEU A 108 2.98 13.07 -9.24
N LEU A 109 2.43 13.16 -8.02
CA LEU A 109 2.46 12.10 -7.03
C LEU A 109 1.13 11.36 -7.02
N TRP A 110 1.17 10.09 -7.38
CA TRP A 110 0.02 9.18 -7.37
C TRP A 110 0.00 8.38 -6.07
N TYR A 111 -1.21 8.16 -5.55
CA TYR A 111 -1.48 7.29 -4.41
C TYR A 111 -2.51 6.24 -4.79
N LYS A 112 -2.28 4.97 -4.44
CA LYS A 112 -3.23 3.88 -4.66
C LYS A 112 -3.31 2.96 -3.46
N THR A 113 -4.52 2.82 -2.92
CA THR A 113 -4.89 1.83 -1.93
C THR A 113 -6.14 1.07 -2.39
N SER A 114 -6.38 -0.09 -1.80
CA SER A 114 -7.59 -0.86 -2.01
C SER A 114 -8.21 -1.16 -0.65
N PHE A 115 -9.52 -0.97 -0.55
CA PHE A 115 -10.27 -1.24 0.67
C PHE A 115 -11.63 -1.82 0.32
N THR A 116 -12.16 -2.62 1.24
CA THR A 116 -13.51 -3.16 1.14
C THR A 116 -14.50 -2.22 1.84
N ILE A 117 -15.63 -1.98 1.17
CA ILE A 117 -16.77 -1.29 1.76
C ILE A 117 -17.60 -2.35 2.51
N PRO A 118 -17.88 -2.17 3.81
CA PRO A 118 -18.74 -3.09 4.54
C PRO A 118 -20.16 -3.03 3.97
N VAL A 119 -20.78 -4.19 3.74
CA VAL A 119 -22.20 -4.27 3.35
C VAL A 119 -23.03 -3.94 4.59
N ASP A 120 -23.92 -2.97 4.46
CA ASP A 120 -24.89 -2.65 5.51
C ASP A 120 -25.94 -3.78 5.58
N GLN A 121 -25.89 -4.59 6.64
CA GLN A 121 -26.83 -5.69 6.85
C GLN A 121 -28.24 -5.20 7.22
N SER A 122 -28.44 -3.90 7.45
CA SER A 122 -29.76 -3.34 7.80
C SER A 122 -30.72 -3.18 6.60
N ALA A 123 -30.23 -3.23 5.36
CA ALA A 123 -31.06 -3.03 4.16
C ALA A 123 -31.71 -4.31 3.61
N SER A 124 -31.22 -5.50 4.00
CA SER A 124 -31.71 -6.78 3.47
C SER A 124 -32.94 -7.34 4.18
N GLU A 125 -33.33 -6.79 5.33
CA GLU A 125 -34.44 -7.33 6.13
C GLU A 125 -35.81 -6.74 5.75
N GLN A 126 -35.84 -5.66 4.96
CA GLN A 126 -37.10 -5.03 4.49
C GLN A 126 -37.63 -5.55 3.15
N LEU A 127 -36.87 -6.39 2.44
CA LEU A 127 -37.26 -6.92 1.11
C LEU A 127 -37.76 -8.37 1.14
N SER A 128 -37.96 -8.96 2.32
CA SER A 128 -38.45 -10.35 2.48
C SER A 128 -39.80 -10.44 3.18
N SER A 129 -40.50 -9.32 3.36
CA SER A 129 -41.82 -9.24 4.00
C SER A 129 -42.90 -8.56 3.12
N GLU A 130 -42.88 -8.80 1.81
CA GLU A 130 -44.02 -8.54 0.92
C GLU A 130 -44.42 -9.82 0.16
#